data_AF-A0A6S7BP23-F1
#
_entry.id   AF-A0A6S7BP23-F1
#
_cell.length_a   1.000
_cell.length_b   1.000
_cell.length_c   1.000
_cell.angle_alpha   90.00
_cell.angle_beta   90.00
_cell.angle_gamma   90.00
#
_symmetry.space_group_name_H-M   'P 1'
#
loop_
_entity.id
_entity.type
_entity.pdbx_description
1 polymer ?
#
loop_
_entity_poly.entity_id
_entity_poly.type
_entity_poly.pdbx_seq_one_letter_code
_entity_poly.pdbx_strand_id
1 'polypeptide(L)'
;MKRNETDPADAQAIWEAAQRPEMRFMAVKSEAQQSVLTLHRVREQKVKMRQMQVNQIHGLLYEFGVALHAGRQGMADAVRALTELADTLPAMVVDTLREQLQRIDSLSRDIAAVERRLTACKREDDATKRDMAIPGVGLLTATAATATIGDAHTFRSGREFAAFLGLVPRQSGTGGQVKLLGISKQDDIYLSTLLIYGARSVLKHLKKLPESLQRMMARRPFNVVAVALANRMARTIWALLAHDRTYSEGYVARNTSDMKL
;
A
#
# COMPACT_ATOMS: atom_id res chain seq x y z
N MET A 1 -0.12 -24.70 -21.24
CA MET A 1 0.75 -23.55 -20.89
C MET A 1 1.07 -22.78 -22.17
N LYS A 2 0.34 -21.70 -22.48
CA LYS A 2 0.78 -20.75 -23.51
C LYS A 2 1.55 -19.64 -22.78
N ARG A 3 2.86 -19.62 -22.98
CA ARG A 3 3.83 -18.75 -22.30
C ARG A 3 4.59 -18.01 -23.41
N ASN A 4 3.91 -17.09 -24.07
CA ASN A 4 4.51 -16.06 -24.92
C ASN A 4 3.52 -14.90 -24.95
N GLU A 5 3.84 -13.86 -24.18
CA GLU A 5 3.13 -12.57 -24.17
C GLU A 5 3.32 -11.97 -25.58
N THR A 6 2.23 -11.85 -26.32
CA THR A 6 2.22 -11.30 -27.68
C THR A 6 0.91 -10.53 -27.83
N ASP A 7 0.94 -9.34 -28.45
CA ASP A 7 -0.24 -8.48 -28.58
C ASP A 7 -1.50 -9.22 -29.11
N PRO A 8 -1.41 -10.19 -30.05
CA PRO A 8 -2.56 -10.98 -30.47
C PRO A 8 -3.12 -11.92 -29.38
N ALA A 9 -2.25 -12.49 -28.54
CA ALA A 9 -2.67 -13.33 -27.42
C ALA A 9 -3.36 -12.50 -26.32
N ASP A 10 -2.90 -11.27 -26.10
CA ASP A 10 -3.51 -10.34 -25.15
C ASP A 10 -4.85 -9.83 -25.68
N ALA A 11 -4.92 -9.45 -26.97
CA ALA A 11 -6.17 -9.07 -27.61
C ALA A 11 -7.20 -10.21 -27.58
N GLN A 12 -6.77 -11.45 -27.84
CA GLN A 12 -7.63 -12.63 -27.73
C GLN A 12 -8.09 -12.85 -26.27
N ALA A 13 -7.19 -12.76 -25.29
CA ALA A 13 -7.54 -12.92 -23.89
C ALA A 13 -8.53 -11.84 -23.40
N ILE A 14 -8.36 -10.59 -23.85
CA ILE A 14 -9.29 -9.49 -23.58
C ILE A 14 -10.65 -9.75 -24.24
N TRP A 15 -10.67 -10.19 -25.51
CA TRP A 15 -11.90 -10.48 -26.24
C TRP A 15 -12.67 -11.68 -25.65
N GLU A 16 -11.97 -12.72 -25.20
CA GLU A 16 -12.56 -13.86 -24.49
C GLU A 16 -13.07 -13.46 -23.11
N ALA A 17 -12.31 -12.64 -22.36
CA ALA A 17 -12.75 -12.13 -21.07
C ALA A 17 -13.99 -11.24 -21.21
N ALA A 18 -14.05 -10.40 -22.24
CA ALA A 18 -15.15 -9.48 -22.48
C ALA A 18 -16.48 -10.17 -22.79
N GLN A 19 -16.43 -11.40 -23.28
CA GLN A 19 -17.63 -12.20 -23.57
C GLN A 19 -18.14 -13.02 -22.39
N ARG A 20 -17.38 -13.11 -21.29
CA ARG A 20 -17.82 -13.90 -20.12
C ARG A 20 -18.91 -13.13 -19.37
N PRO A 21 -20.11 -13.69 -19.18
CA PRO A 21 -21.22 -13.02 -18.50
C PRO A 21 -20.92 -12.58 -17.06
N GLU A 22 -19.97 -13.27 -16.40
CA GLU A 22 -19.53 -12.96 -15.04
C GLU A 22 -18.38 -11.96 -14.97
N MET A 23 -17.81 -11.55 -16.12
CA MET A 23 -16.71 -10.59 -16.16
C MET A 23 -17.21 -9.20 -15.79
N ARG A 24 -16.66 -8.63 -14.71
CA ARG A 24 -16.92 -7.24 -14.33
C ARG A 24 -15.77 -6.35 -14.76
N PHE A 25 -16.10 -5.34 -15.54
CA PHE A 25 -15.19 -4.26 -15.87
C PHE A 25 -15.17 -3.26 -14.72
N MET A 26 -13.97 -2.79 -14.35
CA MET A 26 -13.88 -1.63 -13.46
C MET A 26 -14.45 -0.41 -14.18
N ALA A 27 -15.18 0.43 -13.44
CA ALA A 27 -15.58 1.74 -13.94
C ALA A 27 -14.36 2.51 -14.47
N VAL A 28 -14.54 3.17 -15.61
CA VAL A 28 -13.52 4.06 -16.17
C VAL A 28 -13.28 5.17 -15.15
N LYS A 29 -12.01 5.35 -14.77
CA LYS A 29 -11.63 6.36 -13.78
C LYS A 29 -11.83 7.75 -14.35
N SER A 30 -12.33 8.67 -13.53
CA SER A 30 -12.39 10.08 -13.91
C SER A 30 -10.99 10.67 -14.02
N GLU A 31 -10.85 11.78 -14.75
CA GLU A 31 -9.59 12.52 -14.85
C GLU A 31 -9.04 12.92 -13.47
N ALA A 32 -9.93 13.32 -12.54
CA ALA A 32 -9.57 13.63 -11.17
C ALA A 32 -8.98 12.41 -10.43
N GLN A 33 -9.62 11.24 -10.54
CA GLN A 33 -9.12 10.00 -9.94
C GLN A 33 -7.76 9.60 -10.54
N GLN A 34 -7.63 9.69 -11.86
CA GLN A 34 -6.41 9.34 -12.58
C GLN A 34 -5.26 10.29 -12.22
N SER A 35 -5.57 11.57 -11.98
CA SER A 35 -4.62 12.58 -11.49
C SER A 35 -4.09 12.24 -10.10
N VAL A 36 -4.97 11.87 -9.16
CA VAL A 36 -4.56 11.41 -7.82
C VAL A 36 -3.69 10.16 -7.90
N LEU A 37 -4.06 9.17 -8.70
CA LEU A 37 -3.26 7.95 -8.89
C LEU A 37 -1.91 8.23 -9.54
N THR A 38 -1.83 9.24 -10.40
CA THR A 38 -0.56 9.69 -10.99
C THR A 38 0.38 10.23 -9.92
N LEU A 39 -0.13 11.04 -8.98
CA LEU A 39 0.66 11.51 -7.83
C LEU A 39 1.18 10.32 -7.00
N HIS A 40 0.35 9.31 -6.75
CA HIS A 40 0.77 8.10 -6.04
C HIS A 40 1.90 7.33 -6.75
N ARG A 41 1.81 7.15 -8.07
CA ARG A 41 2.85 6.48 -8.88
C ARG A 41 4.17 7.25 -8.84
N VAL A 42 4.12 8.56 -9.03
CA VAL A 42 5.31 9.43 -8.95
C VAL A 42 5.94 9.37 -7.56
N ARG A 43 5.11 9.41 -6.50
CA ARG A 43 5.61 9.26 -5.13
C ARG A 43 6.29 7.91 -4.93
N GLU A 44 5.67 6.82 -5.36
CA GLU A 44 6.22 5.48 -5.23
C GLU A 44 7.59 5.36 -5.93
N GLN A 45 7.69 5.87 -7.16
CA GLN A 45 8.94 5.90 -7.90
C GLN A 45 10.03 6.68 -7.16
N LYS A 46 9.72 7.90 -6.68
CA LYS A 46 10.67 8.73 -5.94
C LYS A 46 11.13 8.06 -4.64
N VAL A 47 10.22 7.38 -3.92
CA VAL A 47 10.57 6.61 -2.71
C VAL A 47 11.53 5.47 -3.05
N LYS A 48 11.28 4.73 -4.15
CA LYS A 48 12.17 3.66 -4.61
C LYS A 48 13.56 4.19 -4.99
N MET A 49 13.63 5.28 -5.76
CA MET A 49 14.88 5.96 -6.12
C MET A 49 15.66 6.41 -4.89
N ARG A 50 14.96 7.01 -3.92
CA ARG A 50 15.58 7.46 -2.67
C ARG A 50 16.17 6.27 -1.90
N GLN A 51 15.42 5.18 -1.77
CA GLN A 51 15.91 3.99 -1.07
C GLN A 51 17.09 3.34 -1.78
N MET A 52 17.08 3.30 -3.11
CA MET A 52 18.18 2.81 -3.93
C MET A 52 19.46 3.62 -3.66
N GLN A 53 19.37 4.94 -3.64
CA GLN A 53 20.52 5.82 -3.35
C GLN A 53 21.03 5.66 -1.91
N VAL A 54 20.13 5.54 -0.92
CA VAL A 54 20.52 5.25 0.47
C VAL A 54 21.29 3.93 0.55
N ASN A 55 20.78 2.86 -0.08
CA ASN A 55 21.45 1.56 -0.09
C ASN A 55 22.81 1.63 -0.79
N GLN A 56 22.95 2.44 -1.85
CA GLN A 56 24.21 2.65 -2.54
C GLN A 56 25.25 3.33 -1.63
N ILE A 57 24.86 4.37 -0.89
CA ILE A 57 25.75 5.03 0.09
C ILE A 57 26.21 4.03 1.14
N HIS A 58 25.31 3.19 1.66
CA HIS A 58 25.67 2.15 2.62
C HIS A 58 26.69 1.16 2.05
N GLY A 59 26.49 0.69 0.82
CA GLY A 59 27.42 -0.24 0.16
C GLY A 59 28.79 0.39 -0.06
N LEU A 60 28.83 1.63 -0.56
CA LEU A 60 30.10 2.33 -0.81
C LEU A 60 30.88 2.61 0.48
N LEU A 61 30.22 3.10 1.53
CA LEU A 61 30.87 3.33 2.82
C LEU A 61 31.39 2.04 3.45
N TYR A 62 30.70 0.92 3.24
CA TYR A 62 31.14 -0.39 3.71
C TYR A 62 32.45 -0.85 3.06
N GLU A 63 32.69 -0.54 1.78
CA GLU A 63 33.97 -0.83 1.09
C GLU A 63 35.17 -0.13 1.74
N PHE A 64 34.94 1.01 2.40
CA PHE A 64 35.95 1.74 3.18
C PHE A 64 35.93 1.39 4.68
N GLY A 65 35.31 0.28 5.08
CA GLY A 65 35.28 -0.19 6.46
C GLY A 65 34.28 0.55 7.37
N VAL A 66 33.41 1.39 6.80
CA VAL A 66 32.42 2.15 7.57
C VAL A 66 31.09 1.39 7.60
N ALA A 67 30.83 0.71 8.71
CA ALA A 67 29.56 0.02 8.92
C ALA A 67 28.47 0.97 9.43
N LEU A 68 27.36 1.07 8.71
CA LEU A 68 26.20 1.88 9.10
C LEU A 68 25.07 1.01 9.67
N HIS A 69 24.25 1.59 10.54
CA HIS A 69 23.06 0.89 11.03
C HIS A 69 22.03 0.68 9.92
N ALA A 70 21.27 -0.41 10.03
CA ALA A 70 20.13 -0.63 9.15
C ALA A 70 18.98 0.34 9.46
N GLY A 71 18.18 0.66 8.44
CA GLY A 71 16.95 1.42 8.60
C GLY A 71 17.15 2.93 8.77
N ARG A 72 16.25 3.58 9.54
CA ARG A 72 16.15 5.05 9.61
C ARG A 72 17.41 5.73 10.15
N GLN A 73 18.16 5.05 11.03
CA GLN A 73 19.39 5.60 11.62
C GLN A 73 20.56 5.61 10.64
N GLY A 74 20.61 4.67 9.69
CA GLY A 74 21.73 4.55 8.75
C GLY A 74 22.02 5.81 7.95
N MET A 75 20.98 6.60 7.64
CA MET A 75 21.19 7.87 6.95
C MET A 75 21.85 8.94 7.82
N ALA A 76 21.43 9.06 9.08
CA ALA A 76 22.05 9.98 10.02
C ALA A 76 23.51 9.56 10.28
N ASP A 77 23.78 8.25 10.33
CA ASP A 77 25.12 7.71 10.45
C ASP A 77 25.96 8.00 9.20
N ALA A 78 25.39 7.91 7.99
CA ALA A 78 26.11 8.22 6.75
C ALA A 78 26.57 9.69 6.71
N VAL A 79 25.68 10.62 7.10
CA VAL A 79 26.00 12.05 7.21
C VAL A 79 27.09 12.28 8.24
N ARG A 80 26.97 11.64 9.41
CA ARG A 80 27.98 11.72 10.48
C ARG A 80 29.33 11.18 10.03
N ALA A 81 29.36 9.99 9.43
CA ALA A 81 30.56 9.34 8.94
C ALA A 81 31.30 10.19 7.90
N LEU A 82 30.57 10.84 6.98
CA LEU A 82 31.18 11.75 6.00
C LEU A 82 31.73 13.05 6.61
N THR A 83 31.30 13.39 7.82
CA THR A 83 31.85 14.53 8.56
C THR A 83 33.09 14.10 9.35
N GLU A 84 33.01 12.97 10.05
CA GLU A 84 34.07 12.46 10.93
C GLU A 84 35.25 11.85 10.19
N LEU A 85 35.01 11.22 9.03
CA LEU A 85 36.02 10.50 8.25
C LEU A 85 36.44 11.27 6.99
N ALA A 86 36.05 12.55 6.88
CA ALA A 86 36.35 13.38 5.73
C ALA A 86 37.85 13.43 5.42
N ASP A 87 38.69 13.45 6.46
CA ASP A 87 40.15 13.53 6.34
C ASP A 87 40.81 12.14 6.17
N THR A 88 40.05 11.05 6.38
CA THR A 88 40.55 9.67 6.28
C THR A 88 40.18 9.03 4.95
N LEU A 89 39.02 9.40 4.39
CA LEU A 89 38.55 8.89 3.11
C LEU A 89 39.18 9.65 1.93
N PRO A 90 39.36 9.02 0.76
CA PRO A 90 39.81 9.72 -0.43
C PRO A 90 38.85 10.88 -0.78
N ALA A 91 39.39 12.07 -1.06
CA ALA A 91 38.58 13.27 -1.33
C ALA A 91 37.52 13.05 -2.44
N MET A 92 37.89 12.35 -3.52
CA MET A 92 36.97 12.00 -4.61
C MET A 92 35.76 11.18 -4.13
N VAL A 93 35.95 10.28 -3.16
CA VAL A 93 34.87 9.48 -2.58
C VAL A 93 33.97 10.36 -1.73
N VAL A 94 34.56 11.20 -0.87
CA VAL A 94 33.82 12.12 0.00
C VAL A 94 32.93 13.05 -0.82
N ASP A 95 33.48 13.67 -1.87
CA ASP A 95 32.73 14.59 -2.73
C ASP A 95 31.60 13.88 -3.48
N THR A 96 31.88 12.70 -4.04
CA THR A 96 30.86 11.87 -4.70
C THR A 96 29.70 11.50 -3.75
N LEU A 97 30.02 11.12 -2.51
CA LEU A 97 29.02 10.76 -1.51
C LEU A 97 28.22 11.98 -1.01
N ARG A 98 28.85 13.16 -0.90
CA ARG A 98 28.15 14.42 -0.61
C ARG A 98 27.14 14.77 -1.70
N GLU A 99 27.49 14.63 -2.98
CA GLU A 99 26.53 14.83 -4.07
C GLU A 99 25.34 13.85 -4.00
N GLN A 100 25.60 12.58 -3.64
CA GLN A 100 24.53 11.60 -3.48
C GLN A 100 23.59 11.96 -2.31
N LEU A 101 24.13 12.44 -1.18
CA LEU A 101 23.29 12.94 -0.09
C LEU A 101 22.40 14.10 -0.53
N GLN A 102 22.93 15.07 -1.27
CA GLN A 102 22.15 16.19 -1.81
C GLN A 102 21.02 15.71 -2.75
N ARG A 103 21.27 14.68 -3.56
CA ARG A 103 20.23 14.04 -4.40
C ARG A 103 19.14 13.40 -3.55
N ILE A 104 19.50 12.71 -2.47
CA ILE A 104 18.54 12.09 -1.55
C ILE A 104 17.68 13.14 -0.82
N ASP A 105 18.27 14.25 -0.40
CA ASP A 105 17.55 15.37 0.20
C ASP A 105 16.57 16.00 -0.79
N SER A 106 16.99 16.14 -2.05
CA SER A 106 16.14 16.64 -3.13
C SER A 106 14.96 15.70 -3.39
N LEU A 107 15.19 14.38 -3.47
CA LEU A 107 14.10 13.39 -3.56
C LEU A 107 13.16 13.44 -2.35
N SER A 108 13.68 13.67 -1.15
CA SER A 108 12.85 13.80 0.06
C SER A 108 11.95 15.03 0.01
N ARG A 109 12.47 16.17 -0.47
CA ARG A 109 11.67 17.38 -0.70
C ARG A 109 10.60 17.17 -1.77
N ASP A 110 10.93 16.47 -2.85
CA ASP A 110 9.97 16.16 -3.91
C ASP A 110 8.85 15.23 -3.43
N ILE A 111 9.19 14.19 -2.64
CA ILE A 111 8.19 13.31 -2.02
C ILE A 111 7.23 14.14 -1.15
N ALA A 112 7.77 15.03 -0.32
CA ALA A 112 6.95 15.91 0.51
C ALA A 112 6.10 16.88 -0.32
N ALA A 113 6.59 17.35 -1.48
CA ALA A 113 5.80 18.17 -2.40
C ALA A 113 4.62 17.38 -2.98
N VAL A 114 4.82 16.12 -3.36
CA VAL A 114 3.72 15.25 -3.82
C VAL A 114 2.72 14.98 -2.71
N GLU A 115 3.17 14.71 -1.48
CA GLU A 115 2.28 14.51 -0.33
C GLU A 115 1.45 15.77 0.01
N ARG A 116 2.02 16.98 -0.17
CA ARG A 116 1.27 18.23 -0.05
C ARG A 116 0.16 18.35 -1.09
N ARG A 117 0.42 17.94 -2.34
CA ARG A 117 -0.61 17.91 -3.40
C ARG A 117 -1.72 16.92 -3.07
N LEU A 118 -1.38 15.71 -2.60
CA LEU A 118 -2.37 14.74 -2.12
C LEU A 118 -3.19 15.28 -0.94
N THR A 119 -2.57 16.04 -0.04
CA THR A 119 -3.27 16.70 1.08
C THR A 119 -4.25 17.75 0.58
N ALA A 120 -3.94 18.46 -0.51
CA ALA A 120 -4.88 19.39 -1.14
C ALA A 120 -6.08 18.65 -1.73
N CYS A 121 -5.86 17.56 -2.49
CA CYS A 121 -6.94 16.72 -3.04
C CYS A 121 -7.90 16.21 -1.95
N LYS A 122 -7.36 15.82 -0.77
CA LYS A 122 -8.18 15.41 0.39
C LYS A 122 -9.19 16.49 0.80
N ARG A 123 -8.86 17.78 0.71
CA ARG A 123 -9.74 18.86 1.23
C ARG A 123 -11.08 18.90 0.50
N GLU A 124 -11.07 18.49 -0.76
CA GLU A 124 -12.21 18.53 -1.67
C GLU A 124 -13.05 17.24 -1.64
N ASP A 125 -12.56 16.18 -0.98
CA ASP A 125 -13.21 14.86 -0.95
C ASP A 125 -13.60 14.40 0.46
N ASP A 126 -14.89 14.47 0.75
CA ASP A 126 -15.48 14.02 2.03
C ASP A 126 -15.43 12.51 2.22
N ALA A 127 -15.37 11.72 1.14
CA ALA A 127 -15.17 10.27 1.22
C ALA A 127 -13.78 9.95 1.77
N THR A 128 -12.73 10.58 1.22
CA THR A 128 -11.35 10.45 1.72
C THR A 128 -11.24 10.85 3.19
N LYS A 129 -11.94 11.92 3.64
CA LYS A 129 -11.94 12.32 5.05
C LYS A 129 -12.56 11.26 5.97
N ARG A 130 -13.66 10.63 5.55
CA ARG A 130 -14.33 9.57 6.31
C ARG A 130 -13.48 8.31 6.41
N ASP A 131 -12.79 7.93 5.34
CA ASP A 131 -11.90 6.77 5.34
C ASP A 131 -10.72 6.93 6.29
N MET A 132 -10.18 8.15 6.42
CA MET A 132 -9.09 8.44 7.37
C MET A 132 -9.47 8.26 8.85
N ALA A 133 -10.76 8.15 9.18
CA ALA A 133 -11.19 7.84 10.54
C ALA A 133 -10.93 6.36 10.90
N ILE A 134 -10.72 5.49 9.91
CA ILE A 134 -10.39 4.07 10.12
C ILE A 134 -8.96 3.98 10.70
N PRO A 135 -8.75 3.30 11.85
CA PRO A 135 -7.42 3.10 12.41
C PRO A 135 -6.45 2.44 11.41
N GLY A 136 -5.32 3.11 11.16
CA GLY A 136 -4.30 2.66 10.20
C GLY A 136 -4.50 3.17 8.77
N VAL A 137 -5.62 3.87 8.47
CA VAL A 137 -5.83 4.54 7.20
C VAL A 137 -5.38 6.00 7.32
N GLY A 138 -4.21 6.30 6.77
CA GLY A 138 -3.69 7.66 6.69
C GLY A 138 -4.00 8.32 5.34
N LEU A 139 -3.46 9.53 5.13
CA LEU A 139 -3.61 10.30 3.89
C LEU A 139 -3.40 9.42 2.64
N LEU A 140 -2.24 8.75 2.57
CA LEU A 140 -1.85 7.98 1.40
C LEU A 140 -2.82 6.83 1.12
N THR A 141 -3.24 6.12 2.16
CA THR A 141 -4.14 4.97 2.02
C THR A 141 -5.53 5.43 1.62
N ALA A 142 -6.03 6.51 2.22
CA ALA A 142 -7.35 7.06 1.92
C ALA A 142 -7.43 7.57 0.48
N THR A 143 -6.51 8.47 0.08
CA THR A 143 -6.52 9.05 -1.28
C THR A 143 -6.27 8.00 -2.37
N ALA A 144 -5.44 6.99 -2.09
CA ALA A 144 -5.25 5.89 -3.03
C ALA A 144 -6.49 5.00 -3.11
N ALA A 145 -7.13 4.68 -1.97
CA ALA A 145 -8.31 3.83 -1.97
C ALA A 145 -9.49 4.47 -2.69
N THR A 146 -9.81 5.73 -2.40
CA THR A 146 -10.91 6.46 -3.05
C THR A 146 -10.68 6.64 -4.55
N ALA A 147 -9.44 6.95 -4.95
CA ALA A 147 -9.10 7.08 -6.38
C ALA A 147 -9.04 5.74 -7.11
N THR A 148 -8.61 4.65 -6.46
CA THR A 148 -8.57 3.31 -7.05
C THR A 148 -9.97 2.73 -7.24
N ILE A 149 -10.82 2.84 -6.20
CA ILE A 149 -12.14 2.23 -6.18
C ILE A 149 -13.13 2.96 -7.09
N GLY A 150 -13.08 4.29 -7.14
CA GLY A 150 -14.06 5.12 -7.84
C GLY A 150 -15.48 4.83 -7.36
N ASP A 151 -16.30 4.22 -8.23
CA ASP A 151 -17.62 3.72 -7.84
C ASP A 151 -17.50 2.40 -7.05
N ALA A 152 -17.74 2.48 -5.74
CA ALA A 152 -17.70 1.34 -4.84
C ALA A 152 -18.71 0.23 -5.18
N HIS A 153 -19.81 0.55 -5.88
CA HIS A 153 -20.82 -0.42 -6.33
C HIS A 153 -20.34 -1.34 -7.44
N THR A 154 -19.20 -1.02 -8.07
CA THR A 154 -18.49 -1.93 -8.99
C THR A 154 -18.16 -3.27 -8.32
N PHE A 155 -17.94 -3.27 -7.01
CA PHE A 155 -17.73 -4.48 -6.20
C PHE A 155 -19.04 -4.87 -5.50
N ARG A 156 -19.44 -6.15 -5.56
CA ARG A 156 -20.62 -6.71 -4.88
C ARG A 156 -20.47 -6.68 -3.36
N SER A 157 -19.23 -6.76 -2.88
CA SER A 157 -18.95 -6.79 -1.45
C SER A 157 -17.54 -6.33 -1.14
N GLY A 158 -17.30 -5.92 0.10
CA GLY A 158 -15.95 -5.63 0.57
C GLY A 158 -15.01 -6.84 0.51
N ARG A 159 -15.53 -8.08 0.49
CA ARG A 159 -14.69 -9.28 0.29
C ARG A 159 -14.13 -9.33 -1.14
N GLU A 160 -14.94 -8.93 -2.12
CA GLU A 160 -14.52 -8.83 -3.51
C GLU A 160 -13.49 -7.71 -3.69
N PHE A 161 -13.72 -6.55 -3.07
CA PHE A 161 -12.72 -5.48 -3.05
C PHE A 161 -11.40 -5.94 -2.41
N ALA A 162 -11.45 -6.63 -1.27
CA ALA A 162 -10.25 -7.18 -0.66
C ALA A 162 -9.56 -8.24 -1.53
N ALA A 163 -10.31 -9.02 -2.32
CA ALA A 163 -9.75 -9.96 -3.29
C ALA A 163 -9.07 -9.23 -4.46
N PHE A 164 -9.69 -8.16 -4.97
CA PHE A 164 -9.12 -7.28 -6.00
C PHE A 164 -7.83 -6.59 -5.56
N LEU A 165 -7.67 -6.32 -4.27
CA LEU A 165 -6.42 -5.81 -3.70
C LEU A 165 -5.40 -6.92 -3.40
N GLY A 166 -5.72 -8.18 -3.70
CA GLY A 166 -4.85 -9.30 -3.35
C GLY A 166 -4.67 -9.43 -1.83
N LEU A 167 -5.68 -9.12 -1.00
CA LEU A 167 -5.63 -9.31 0.46
C LEU A 167 -6.32 -10.61 0.91
N VAL A 168 -6.62 -11.50 -0.04
CA VAL A 168 -7.25 -12.81 0.19
C VAL A 168 -6.27 -13.90 -0.26
N PRO A 169 -6.14 -15.02 0.47
CA PRO A 169 -5.31 -16.14 0.05
C PRO A 169 -5.80 -16.68 -1.30
N ARG A 170 -4.88 -16.98 -2.22
CA ARG A 170 -5.25 -17.68 -3.46
C ARG A 170 -5.85 -19.03 -3.12
N GLN A 171 -6.82 -19.48 -3.90
CA GLN A 171 -7.41 -20.80 -3.74
C GLN A 171 -7.05 -21.63 -4.96
N SER A 172 -6.60 -22.86 -4.75
CA SER A 172 -6.39 -23.84 -5.80
C SER A 172 -6.96 -25.17 -5.33
N GLY A 173 -7.75 -25.81 -6.19
CA GLY A 173 -8.41 -27.06 -5.84
C GLY A 173 -9.09 -27.68 -7.05
N THR A 174 -9.02 -29.01 -7.13
CA THR A 174 -9.77 -29.83 -8.09
C THR A 174 -10.38 -31.00 -7.32
N GLY A 175 -11.61 -31.41 -7.64
CA GLY A 175 -12.26 -32.55 -6.98
C GLY A 175 -12.74 -32.31 -5.55
N GLY A 176 -13.26 -31.12 -5.23
CA GLY A 176 -13.92 -30.84 -3.94
C GLY A 176 -13.00 -30.48 -2.77
N GLN A 177 -11.67 -30.53 -2.94
CA GLN A 177 -10.71 -30.05 -1.93
C GLN A 177 -10.18 -28.66 -2.31
N VAL A 178 -10.40 -27.68 -1.44
CA VAL A 178 -9.88 -26.30 -1.60
C VAL A 178 -8.59 -26.15 -0.79
N LYS A 179 -7.45 -25.97 -1.47
CA LYS A 179 -6.18 -25.62 -0.83
C LYS A 179 -5.99 -24.11 -0.87
N LEU A 180 -5.81 -23.50 0.30
CA LEU A 180 -5.41 -22.10 0.40
C LEU A 180 -3.91 -21.98 0.12
N LEU A 181 -3.55 -21.09 -0.80
CA LEU A 181 -2.20 -20.74 -1.22
C LEU A 181 -1.80 -19.36 -0.66
N GLY A 182 -0.60 -18.90 -1.02
CA GLY A 182 -0.11 -17.57 -0.67
C GLY A 182 -0.97 -16.44 -1.25
N ILE A 183 -0.64 -15.21 -0.84
CA ILE A 183 -1.31 -14.00 -1.29
C ILE A 183 -1.10 -13.78 -2.80
N SER A 184 -2.14 -13.32 -3.50
CA SER A 184 -2.08 -13.01 -4.94
C SER A 184 -1.16 -11.81 -5.23
N LYS A 185 -0.48 -11.86 -6.39
CA LYS A 185 0.43 -10.79 -6.88
C LYS A 185 -0.08 -10.09 -8.14
N GLN A 186 -1.32 -10.36 -8.58
CA GLN A 186 -1.89 -9.86 -9.84
C GLN A 186 -2.68 -8.54 -9.67
N ASP A 187 -2.62 -7.95 -8.48
CA ASP A 187 -3.61 -7.00 -7.96
C ASP A 187 -3.00 -5.59 -7.77
N ASP A 188 -3.75 -4.63 -7.20
CA ASP A 188 -3.19 -3.32 -6.81
C ASP A 188 -2.18 -3.48 -5.64
N ILE A 189 -0.93 -3.80 -6.00
CA ILE A 189 0.19 -4.02 -5.09
C ILE A 189 0.45 -2.77 -4.24
N TYR A 190 0.26 -1.58 -4.81
CA TYR A 190 0.53 -0.33 -4.12
C TYR A 190 -0.45 -0.11 -2.97
N LEU A 191 -1.76 -0.18 -3.24
CA LEU A 191 -2.78 0.03 -2.23
C LEU A 191 -2.78 -1.07 -1.16
N SER A 192 -2.58 -2.33 -1.57
CA SER A 192 -2.44 -3.44 -0.62
C SER A 192 -1.22 -3.27 0.30
N THR A 193 -0.10 -2.79 -0.24
CA THR A 193 1.10 -2.45 0.53
C THR A 193 0.82 -1.34 1.53
N LEU A 194 0.13 -0.26 1.12
CA LEU A 194 -0.26 0.84 2.02
C LEU A 194 -1.16 0.35 3.17
N LEU A 195 -2.14 -0.51 2.87
CA LEU A 195 -3.02 -1.09 3.89
C LEU A 195 -2.26 -1.98 4.87
N ILE A 196 -1.30 -2.78 4.39
CA ILE A 196 -0.44 -3.60 5.25
C ILE A 196 0.45 -2.73 6.14
N TYR A 197 1.03 -1.64 5.62
CA TYR A 197 1.78 -0.69 6.44
C TYR A 197 0.89 -0.01 7.48
N GLY A 198 -0.32 0.40 7.11
CA GLY A 198 -1.33 0.93 8.02
C GLY A 198 -1.66 -0.04 9.15
N ALA A 199 -1.94 -1.29 8.80
CA ALA A 199 -2.19 -2.37 9.76
C ALA A 199 -0.99 -2.60 10.70
N ARG A 200 0.24 -2.66 10.17
CA ARG A 200 1.44 -2.79 10.99
C ARG A 200 1.61 -1.63 11.97
N SER A 201 1.29 -0.41 11.55
CA SER A 201 1.32 0.77 12.42
C SER A 201 0.32 0.64 13.58
N VAL A 202 -0.90 0.21 13.29
CA VAL A 202 -1.92 -0.06 14.33
C VAL A 202 -1.43 -1.11 15.32
N LEU A 203 -0.91 -2.24 14.82
CA LEU A 203 -0.46 -3.33 15.69
C LEU A 203 0.73 -2.95 16.58
N LYS A 204 1.58 -2.01 16.14
CA LYS A 204 2.77 -1.58 16.90
C LYS A 204 2.53 -0.41 17.85
N HIS A 205 1.62 0.50 17.49
CA HIS A 205 1.53 1.80 18.15
C HIS A 205 0.20 2.04 18.86
N LEU A 206 -0.82 1.22 18.63
CA LEU A 206 -2.08 1.37 19.34
C LEU A 206 -1.92 0.94 20.80
N LYS A 207 -2.14 1.86 21.75
CA LYS A 207 -1.96 1.61 23.19
C LYS A 207 -2.78 0.43 23.71
N LYS A 208 -3.99 0.25 23.18
CA LYS A 208 -4.90 -0.85 23.53
C LYS A 208 -5.48 -1.46 22.26
N LEU A 209 -4.95 -2.60 21.85
CA LEU A 209 -5.53 -3.35 20.74
C LEU A 209 -6.90 -3.91 21.14
N PRO A 210 -7.87 -3.98 20.21
CA PRO A 210 -9.07 -4.78 20.38
C PRO A 210 -8.72 -6.20 20.81
N GLU A 211 -9.49 -6.76 21.75
CA GLU A 211 -9.24 -8.09 22.33
C GLU A 211 -9.16 -9.18 21.25
N SER A 212 -9.96 -9.07 20.18
CA SER A 212 -9.91 -9.97 19.03
C SER A 212 -8.56 -9.97 18.31
N LEU A 213 -7.90 -8.81 18.19
CA LEU A 213 -6.56 -8.70 17.61
C LEU A 213 -5.49 -9.20 18.58
N GLN A 214 -5.62 -8.92 19.88
CA GLN A 214 -4.70 -9.46 20.90
C GLN A 214 -4.70 -11.00 20.89
N ARG A 215 -5.89 -11.61 20.90
CA ARG A 215 -6.05 -13.07 20.80
C ARG A 215 -5.47 -13.64 19.51
N MET A 216 -5.56 -12.90 18.40
CA MET A 216 -4.98 -13.33 17.13
C MET A 216 -3.46 -13.25 17.14
N MET A 217 -2.88 -12.16 17.69
CA MET A 217 -1.43 -11.99 17.85
C MET A 217 -0.81 -13.06 18.75
N ALA A 218 -1.54 -13.53 19.77
CA ALA A 218 -1.10 -14.64 20.61
C ALA A 218 -1.03 -15.99 19.87
N ARG A 219 -1.73 -16.14 18.73
CA ARG A 219 -1.92 -17.43 18.03
C ARG A 219 -1.31 -17.48 16.64
N ARG A 220 -0.91 -16.35 16.06
CA ARG A 220 -0.49 -16.23 14.66
C ARG A 220 0.72 -15.31 14.53
N PRO A 221 1.62 -15.56 13.54
CA PRO A 221 2.75 -14.67 13.27
C PRO A 221 2.31 -13.24 12.98
N PHE A 222 3.14 -12.25 13.38
CA PHE A 222 2.84 -10.82 13.23
C PHE A 222 2.37 -10.41 11.82
N ASN A 223 3.09 -10.87 10.78
CA ASN A 223 2.74 -10.53 9.40
C ASN A 223 1.40 -11.13 8.94
N VAL A 224 1.00 -12.28 9.48
CA VAL A 224 -0.31 -12.87 9.20
C VAL A 224 -1.41 -12.01 9.81
N VAL A 225 -1.22 -11.54 11.05
CA VAL A 225 -2.18 -10.64 11.70
C VAL A 225 -2.25 -9.29 10.98
N ALA A 226 -1.11 -8.75 10.51
CA ALA A 226 -1.09 -7.51 9.74
C ALA A 226 -1.89 -7.63 8.44
N VAL A 227 -1.75 -8.73 7.70
CA VAL A 227 -2.55 -8.97 6.48
C VAL A 227 -4.02 -9.15 6.82
N ALA A 228 -4.36 -9.87 7.89
CA ALA A 228 -5.75 -10.04 8.31
C ALA A 228 -6.41 -8.69 8.70
N LEU A 229 -5.67 -7.81 9.38
CA LEU A 229 -6.13 -6.47 9.70
C LEU A 229 -6.25 -5.60 8.44
N ALA A 230 -5.28 -5.65 7.52
CA ALA A 230 -5.37 -4.96 6.23
C ALA A 230 -6.60 -5.39 5.42
N ASN A 231 -6.91 -6.69 5.40
CA ASN A 231 -8.15 -7.21 4.78
C ASN A 231 -9.41 -6.60 5.43
N ARG A 232 -9.44 -6.53 6.77
CA ARG A 232 -10.55 -5.88 7.50
C ARG A 232 -10.65 -4.39 7.15
N MET A 233 -9.52 -3.68 7.06
CA MET A 233 -9.49 -2.27 6.68
C MET A 233 -10.03 -2.05 5.27
N ALA A 234 -9.60 -2.86 4.28
CA ALA A 234 -10.12 -2.81 2.92
C ALA A 234 -11.64 -3.00 2.86
N ARG A 235 -12.16 -4.01 3.57
CA ARG A 235 -13.60 -4.27 3.68
C ARG A 235 -14.36 -3.12 4.32
N THR A 236 -13.74 -2.44 5.29
CA THR A 236 -14.32 -1.28 5.98
C THR A 236 -14.38 -0.09 5.04
N ILE A 237 -13.29 0.24 4.35
CA ILE A 237 -13.24 1.30 3.33
C ILE A 237 -14.35 1.09 2.31
N TRP A 238 -14.44 -0.11 1.71
CA TRP A 238 -15.51 -0.41 0.75
C TRP A 238 -16.91 -0.16 1.34
N ALA A 239 -17.15 -0.58 2.59
CA ALA A 239 -18.46 -0.41 3.21
C ALA A 239 -18.81 1.04 3.52
N LEU A 240 -17.82 1.88 3.87
CA LEU A 240 -18.04 3.32 4.06
C LEU A 240 -18.37 4.00 2.73
N LEU A 241 -17.64 3.65 1.67
CA LEU A 241 -17.83 4.23 0.34
C LEU A 241 -19.13 3.77 -0.34
N ALA A 242 -19.46 2.48 -0.29
CA ALA A 242 -20.65 1.92 -0.93
C ALA A 242 -21.97 2.27 -0.22
N HIS A 243 -21.91 2.71 1.04
CA HIS A 243 -23.11 3.03 1.82
C HIS A 243 -23.14 4.47 2.33
N ASP A 244 -22.19 5.28 1.89
CA ASP A 244 -22.03 6.68 2.30
C ASP A 244 -22.01 6.85 3.83
N ARG A 245 -21.30 5.97 4.55
CA ARG A 245 -21.29 5.96 6.02
C ARG A 245 -20.05 6.60 6.61
N THR A 246 -20.15 6.99 7.87
CA THR A 246 -19.01 7.42 8.68
C THR A 246 -18.50 6.25 9.52
N TYR A 247 -17.18 6.17 9.71
CA TYR A 247 -16.58 5.17 10.56
C TYR A 247 -17.06 5.31 12.01
N SER A 248 -17.48 4.19 12.61
CA SER A 248 -17.79 4.10 14.04
C SER A 248 -17.01 2.94 14.65
N GLU A 249 -16.28 3.22 15.72
CA GLU A 249 -15.65 2.16 16.50
C GLU A 249 -16.73 1.24 17.09
N GLY A 250 -16.55 -0.07 16.97
CA GLY A 250 -17.51 -1.05 17.49
C GLY A 250 -18.78 -1.28 16.67
N TYR A 251 -18.87 -0.77 15.43
CA TYR A 251 -20.04 -1.02 14.56
C TYR A 251 -20.32 -2.52 14.38
N VAL A 252 -21.53 -2.94 14.76
CA VAL A 252 -22.09 -4.26 14.50
C VAL A 252 -23.10 -4.13 13.38
N ALA A 253 -22.92 -4.88 12.29
CA ALA A 253 -23.88 -4.89 11.20
C ALA A 253 -25.24 -5.39 11.72
N ARG A 254 -26.32 -4.63 11.48
CA ARG A 254 -27.68 -5.14 11.69
C ARG A 254 -27.87 -6.33 10.74
N ASN A 255 -28.05 -7.53 11.28
CA ASN A 255 -28.41 -8.69 10.46
C ASN A 255 -29.79 -8.42 9.86
N THR A 256 -29.96 -8.72 8.58
CA THR A 256 -31.21 -8.64 7.81
C THR A 256 -32.30 -9.62 8.27
N SER A 257 -32.25 -10.12 9.51
CA SER A 257 -33.23 -11.02 10.10
C SER A 257 -34.28 -10.31 10.96
N ASP A 258 -34.16 -8.99 11.17
CA ASP A 258 -35.10 -8.17 11.96
C ASP A 258 -36.12 -7.38 11.11
N MET A 259 -36.29 -7.70 9.83
CA MET A 259 -37.47 -7.28 9.07
C MET A 259 -38.49 -8.41 9.04
N LYS A 260 -39.21 -8.58 10.15
CA LYS A 260 -40.53 -9.21 10.16
C LYS A 260 -41.57 -8.12 9.85
N LEU A 261 -42.25 -8.26 8.72
CA LEU A 261 -43.68 -7.97 8.61
C LEU A 261 -44.36 -9.32 8.44
#